data_AF-A0A9D6NYT7-F1
#
_entry.id   AF-A0A9D6NYT7-F1
#
_cell.length_a   1.000
_cell.length_b   1.000
_cell.length_c   1.000
_cell.angle_alpha   90.00
_cell.angle_beta   90.00
_cell.angle_gamma   90.00
#
_symmetry.space_group_name_H-M   'P 1'
#
loop_
_entity.id
_entity.type
_entity.pdbx_description
1 polymer ?
#
loop_
_entity_poly.entity_id
_entity_poly.type
_entity_poly.pdbx_seq_one_letter_code
_entity_poly.pdbx_strand_id
1 'polypeptide(L)'
;MAIDRSGRKWIATGWSGVMVLDDRGTPFDQSDDVWTTYTIHEGLVDNRAQAIAVSPLGTVWVGTDGGLSEFNPSPRQAQGL
;
A
#
# COMPACT_ATOMS: atom_id res chain seq x y z
N MET A 1 1.88 2.13 9.42
CA MET A 1 2.39 1.83 8.06
C MET A 1 2.76 0.37 7.98
N ALA A 2 2.90 -0.17 6.77
CA ALA A 2 3.43 -1.52 6.54
C ALA A 2 4.26 -1.56 5.25
N ILE A 3 5.07 -2.61 5.08
CA ILE A 3 5.84 -2.86 3.85
C ILE A 3 5.35 -4.19 3.28
N ASP A 4 4.93 -4.20 2.01
CA ASP A 4 4.51 -5.43 1.34
C ASP A 4 5.72 -6.24 0.81
N ARG A 5 5.44 -7.42 0.26
CA ARG A 5 6.47 -8.32 -0.29
C ARG A 5 7.25 -7.75 -1.48
N SER A 6 6.68 -6.76 -2.16
CA SER A 6 7.31 -6.05 -3.27
C SER A 6 8.17 -4.88 -2.79
N GLY A 7 8.26 -4.67 -1.48
CA GLY A 7 9.00 -3.56 -0.87
C GLY A 7 8.25 -2.24 -0.88
N ARG A 8 6.97 -2.21 -1.28
CA ARG A 8 6.19 -0.96 -1.32
C ARG A 8 5.71 -0.58 0.07
N LYS A 9 5.70 0.72 0.38
CA LYS A 9 5.38 1.25 1.70
C LYS A 9 3.93 1.71 1.70
N TRP A 10 3.10 1.06 2.51
CA TRP A 10 1.69 1.38 2.68
C TRP A 10 1.49 2.26 3.92
N ILE A 11 0.88 3.41 3.74
CA ILE A 11 0.75 4.47 4.74
C ILE A 11 -0.73 4.80 4.90
N ALA A 12 -1.29 4.45 6.07
CA ALA A 12 -2.66 4.81 6.43
C ALA A 12 -2.73 6.32 6.72
N THR A 13 -3.77 6.97 6.20
CA THR A 13 -4.04 8.38 6.44
C THR A 13 -5.42 8.55 7.06
N GLY A 14 -5.58 9.61 7.87
CA GLY A 14 -6.83 9.84 8.61
C GLY A 14 -8.02 10.30 7.76
N TRP A 15 -7.80 10.81 6.54
CA TRP A 15 -8.88 11.37 5.71
C TRP A 15 -8.75 11.08 4.21
N SER A 16 -7.58 10.64 3.75
CA SER A 16 -7.24 10.55 2.33
C SER A 16 -6.96 9.10 1.90
N GLY A 17 -7.50 8.13 2.63
CA GLY A 17 -7.33 6.72 2.37
C GLY A 17 -5.93 6.21 2.70
N VAL A 18 -5.34 5.43 1.79
CA VAL A 18 -4.02 4.83 1.96
C VAL A 18 -3.09 5.27 0.85
N MET A 19 -1.96 5.86 1.21
CA MET A 19 -0.88 6.19 0.28
C MET A 19 0.08 5.01 0.17
N VAL A 20 0.51 4.69 -1.04
CA VAL A 20 1.48 3.64 -1.32
C VAL A 20 2.65 4.23 -2.09
N LEU A 21 3.85 4.08 -1.52
CA LEU A 21 5.10 4.45 -2.16
C LEU A 21 5.78 3.20 -2.72
N ASP A 22 6.06 3.24 -4.00
CA ASP A 22 6.99 2.34 -4.68
C ASP A 22 8.27 3.12 -5.00
N ASP A 23 9.31 2.91 -4.19
CA ASP A 23 10.63 3.52 -4.37
C ASP A 23 11.54 2.77 -5.34
N ARG A 24 11.00 1.78 -6.08
CA ARG A 24 11.74 0.96 -7.05
C ARG A 24 13.03 0.31 -6.53
N GLY A 25 13.22 0.22 -5.20
CA GLY A 25 14.39 -0.36 -4.56
C GLY A 25 15.48 0.66 -4.18
N THR A 26 15.22 1.95 -4.38
CA THR A 26 16.13 3.08 -4.15
C THR A 26 15.59 4.01 -3.05
N PRO A 27 15.42 3.57 -1.79
CA PRO A 27 14.74 4.35 -0.73
C PRO A 27 15.39 5.69 -0.35
N PHE A 28 16.61 5.96 -0.82
CA PHE A 28 17.35 7.21 -0.58
C PHE A 28 17.46 8.10 -1.82
N ASP A 29 16.94 7.66 -2.96
CA ASP A 29 16.84 8.42 -4.20
C ASP A 29 15.38 8.47 -4.62
N GLN A 30 14.77 9.64 -4.48
CA GLN A 30 13.34 9.85 -4.76
C GLN A 30 13.06 10.15 -6.24
N SER A 31 14.09 10.16 -7.11
CA SER A 31 13.95 10.59 -8.50
C SER A 31 13.06 9.67 -9.34
N ASP A 32 12.86 8.43 -8.90
CA ASP A 32 12.04 7.42 -9.57
C ASP A 32 10.90 6.87 -8.70
N ASP A 33 10.58 7.55 -7.58
CA ASP A 33 9.47 7.20 -6.70
C ASP A 33 8.11 7.27 -7.45
N VAL A 34 7.27 6.27 -7.21
CA VAL A 34 5.88 6.27 -7.68
C VAL A 34 4.94 6.24 -6.48
N TRP A 35 4.02 7.21 -6.45
CA TRP A 35 2.98 7.30 -5.42
C TRP A 35 1.62 6.92 -5.99
N THR A 36 0.91 6.05 -5.28
CA THR A 36 -0.49 5.68 -5.55
C THR A 36 -1.32 5.98 -4.31
N THR A 37 -2.53 6.51 -4.49
CA THR A 37 -3.49 6.67 -3.40
C THR A 37 -4.68 5.74 -3.63
N TYR A 38 -5.04 4.98 -2.61
CA TYR A 38 -6.27 4.19 -2.59
C TYR A 38 -7.28 4.92 -1.72
N THR A 39 -8.42 5.25 -2.30
CA THR A 39 -9.61 5.79 -1.66
C THR A 39 -10.78 4.84 -1.88
N ILE A 40 -11.99 5.25 -1.47
CA ILE A 40 -13.22 4.53 -1.82
C ILE A 40 -13.40 4.31 -3.33
N HIS A 41 -12.80 5.15 -4.17
CA HIS A 41 -12.87 5.02 -5.63
C HIS A 41 -11.95 3.91 -6.18
N GLU A 42 -10.93 3.51 -5.41
CA GLU A 42 -9.97 2.47 -5.77
C GLU A 42 -10.16 1.19 -4.94
N GLY A 43 -11.28 1.07 -4.22
CA GLY A 43 -11.69 -0.15 -3.52
C GLY A 43 -11.50 -0.15 -2.00
N LEU A 44 -11.13 0.98 -1.38
CA LEU A 44 -11.32 1.09 0.08
C LEU A 44 -12.80 1.11 0.44
N VAL A 45 -13.13 0.59 1.61
CA VAL A 45 -14.48 0.66 2.16
C VAL A 45 -14.75 2.02 2.82
N ASP A 46 -13.72 2.67 3.34
CA ASP A 46 -13.78 4.01 3.92
C ASP A 46 -12.41 4.73 3.78
N ASN A 47 -12.41 6.06 3.68
CA ASN A 47 -11.20 6.88 3.50
C ASN A 47 -10.42 7.15 4.80
N ARG A 48 -10.96 6.76 5.96
CA ARG A 48 -10.31 6.88 7.27
C ARG A 48 -9.60 5.59 7.61
N ALA A 49 -8.38 5.44 7.09
CA ALA A 49 -7.56 4.27 7.36
C ALA A 49 -6.87 4.38 8.73
N GLN A 50 -7.01 3.36 9.56
CA GLN A 50 -6.49 3.31 10.94
C GLN A 50 -5.33 2.32 11.08
N ALA A 51 -5.37 1.20 10.34
CA ALA A 51 -4.42 0.11 10.48
C ALA A 51 -4.11 -0.54 9.14
N ILE A 52 -2.89 -1.07 9.01
CA ILE A 52 -2.45 -1.83 7.84
C ILE A 52 -1.68 -3.05 8.34
N ALA A 53 -2.01 -4.23 7.80
CA ALA A 53 -1.32 -5.48 8.07
C ALA A 53 -1.04 -6.23 6.77
N VAL A 54 0.14 -6.85 6.66
CA VAL A 54 0.49 -7.72 5.52
C VAL A 54 0.46 -9.16 5.97
N SER A 55 -0.29 -9.99 5.28
CA SER A 55 -0.41 -11.41 5.59
C SER A 55 0.81 -12.20 5.12
N PRO A 56 1.05 -13.40 5.66
CA PRO A 56 2.04 -14.33 5.12
C PRO A 56 1.76 -14.84 3.70
N LEU A 57 0.66 -14.45 3.06
CA LEU A 57 0.41 -14.73 1.64
C LEU A 57 0.72 -13.50 0.76
N GLY A 58 1.01 -12.34 1.35
CA GLY A 58 1.28 -11.09 0.64
C GLY A 58 0.06 -10.18 0.49
N THR A 59 -1.11 -10.64 0.93
CA THR A 59 -2.33 -9.82 1.00
C THR A 59 -2.14 -8.67 1.97
N VAL A 60 -2.56 -7.47 1.57
CA VAL A 60 -2.57 -6.28 2.41
C VAL A 60 -3.99 -6.04 2.90
N TRP A 61 -4.14 -6.02 4.23
CA TRP A 61 -5.39 -5.71 4.91
C TRP A 61 -5.35 -4.28 5.42
N VAL A 62 -6.40 -3.51 5.15
CA VAL A 62 -6.56 -2.13 5.61
C VAL A 62 -7.78 -2.04 6.51
N GLY A 63 -7.55 -1.76 7.80
CA GLY A 63 -8.60 -1.47 8.75
C GLY A 63 -8.98 0.01 8.68
N THR A 64 -10.26 0.28 8.53
CA THR A 64 -10.84 1.62 8.39
C THR A 64 -12.02 1.79 9.37
N ASP A 65 -12.52 3.01 9.53
CA ASP A 65 -13.74 3.27 10.34
C ASP A 65 -14.96 2.50 9.81
N GLY A 66 -15.02 2.23 8.50
CA GLY A 66 -16.11 1.52 7.83
C GLY A 66 -15.95 -0.01 7.76
N GLY A 67 -14.85 -0.57 8.30
CA GLY A 67 -14.56 -2.00 8.25
C GLY A 67 -13.22 -2.32 7.59
N LEU A 68 -13.13 -3.48 6.93
CA LEU A 68 -11.88 -4.05 6.42
C LEU A 68 -11.86 -4.09 4.89
N SER A 69 -10.78 -3.58 4.29
CA SER A 69 -10.49 -3.73 2.86
C SER A 69 -9.30 -4.66 2.63
N GLU A 70 -9.37 -5.45 1.55
CA GLU A 70 -8.35 -6.40 1.14
C GLU A 70 -7.72 -5.96 -0.19
N PHE A 71 -6.39 -5.98 -0.27
CA PHE A 71 -5.64 -5.75 -1.50
C PHE A 71 -4.70 -6.93 -1.75
N ASN A 72 -4.73 -7.45 -2.98
CA ASN A 72 -3.81 -8.50 -3.44
C ASN A 72 -2.83 -7.92 -4.47
N PRO A 73 -1.74 -7.29 -4.01
CA PRO A 73 -0.80 -6.69 -4.92
C PRO A 73 0.04 -7.73 -5.66
N SER A 74 0.27 -7.48 -6.94
CA SER A 74 1.20 -8.30 -7.72
C SER A 74 2.63 -8.15 -7.16
N PRO A 75 3.40 -9.24 -7.10
CA PRO A 75 4.84 -9.18 -6.83
C PRO A 75 5.52 -8.24 -7.84
N ARG A 76 6.52 -7.48 -7.39
CA ARG A 76 7.38 -6.72 -8.31
C ARG A 76 8.04 -7.75 -9.24
N GLN A 77 7.94 -7.53 -10.55
CA GLN A 77 8.71 -8.33 -11.50
C GLN A 77 10.18 -8.11 -11.19
N ALA A 78 10.92 -9.18 -10.94
CA ALA A 78 12.37 -9.10 -10.88
C ALA A 78 12.84 -8.61 -12.26
N GLN A 79 13.44 -7.42 -12.30
CA GLN A 79 14.11 -6.99 -13.52
C GLN A 79 15.20 -8.03 -13.82
N GLY A 80 15.17 -8.59 -15.03
CA GLY A 80 16.15 -9.58 -15.46
C GLY A 80 17.57 -9.04 -15.33
N LEU A 81 18.49 -9.90 -14.88
CA LEU A 81 19.94 -9.67 -14.92
C LEU A 81 20.41 -9.50 -16.37
#